data_AF-A0A3B8R9Y8-F1
#
_entry.id   AF-A0A3B8R9Y8-F1
#
_cell.length_a   1.000
_cell.length_b   1.000
_cell.length_c   1.000
_cell.angle_alpha   90.00
_cell.angle_beta   90.00
_cell.angle_gamma   90.00
#
_symmetry.space_group_name_H-M   'P 1'
#
loop_
_entity.id
_entity.type
_entity.pdbx_description
1 polymer ?
#
loop_
_entity_poly.entity_id
_entity_poly.type
_entity_poly.pdbx_seq_one_letter_code
_entity_poly.pdbx_strand_id
1 'polypeptide(L)'
;MAVDSQRRASADLDELHALALSAGLAPAVRLRCRRDRPDPALFIGSGKAEEIATMIADESITEVVFDQALSAVHQRNLNRLWNLPVLDRTELILEIFARRAQSQEGQAQVELARLQHQSTRLVRMWTHLERQRGGIGVRGGPGERQIELDRRMIEVKIRRLRERLSLMAKQRQTRRKARHRQGAYKVSLVGYTNAGKSTLFNALAGSEAPAFAADKLFATLDTLTRRI
;
A
#
# COMPACT_ATOMS: atom_id res chain seq x y z
N MET A 1 -5.69 18.00 -28.07
CA MET A 1 -6.02 16.78 -27.30
C MET A 1 -4.83 15.84 -27.09
N ALA A 2 -3.93 15.62 -28.07
CA ALA A 2 -2.76 14.74 -27.89
C ALA A 2 -1.72 15.23 -26.85
N VAL A 3 -1.42 16.53 -26.83
CA VAL A 3 -0.46 17.16 -25.89
C VAL A 3 -0.89 17.02 -24.42
N ASP A 4 -2.20 17.09 -24.14
CA ASP A 4 -2.74 16.94 -22.79
C ASP A 4 -2.65 15.47 -22.32
N SER A 5 -2.81 14.51 -23.23
CA SER A 5 -2.63 13.08 -22.92
C SER A 5 -1.16 12.70 -22.64
N GLN A 6 -0.20 13.34 -23.34
CA GLN A 6 1.23 13.16 -23.08
C GLN A 6 1.66 13.80 -21.76
N ARG A 7 1.16 15.00 -21.44
CA ARG A 7 1.44 15.68 -20.16
C ARG A 7 0.85 14.95 -18.95
N ARG A 8 -0.38 14.42 -19.06
CA ARG A 8 -0.97 13.61 -17.98
C ARG A 8 -0.20 12.32 -17.77
N ALA A 9 0.18 11.65 -18.86
CA ALA A 9 0.93 10.41 -18.77
C ALA A 9 2.35 10.57 -18.21
N SER A 10 3.02 11.71 -18.44
CA SER A 10 4.29 12.02 -17.77
C SER A 10 4.07 12.30 -16.29
N ALA A 11 3.01 13.03 -15.94
CA ALA A 11 2.66 13.33 -14.55
C ALA A 11 2.35 12.06 -13.73
N ASP A 12 1.69 11.06 -14.32
CA ASP A 12 1.37 9.80 -13.63
C ASP A 12 2.65 9.00 -13.28
N LEU A 13 3.63 8.95 -14.20
CA LEU A 13 4.91 8.28 -13.94
C LEU A 13 5.79 9.05 -12.95
N ASP A 14 5.73 10.38 -12.97
CA ASP A 14 6.42 11.21 -11.99
C ASP A 14 5.82 11.04 -10.59
N GLU A 15 4.50 10.91 -10.48
CA GLU A 15 3.83 10.58 -9.23
C GLU A 15 4.26 9.20 -8.73
N LEU A 16 4.24 8.17 -9.60
CA LEU A 16 4.69 6.83 -9.22
C LEU A 16 6.15 6.83 -8.74
N HIS A 17 7.01 7.59 -9.41
CA HIS A 17 8.39 7.75 -8.99
C HIS A 17 8.49 8.39 -7.60
N ALA A 18 7.73 9.46 -7.35
CA ALA A 18 7.67 10.10 -6.04
C ALA A 18 7.11 9.16 -4.96
N LEU A 19 6.15 8.28 -5.30
CA LEU A 19 5.65 7.25 -4.39
C LEU A 19 6.75 6.24 -4.05
N ALA A 20 7.48 5.75 -5.06
CA ALA A 20 8.58 4.81 -4.87
C ALA A 20 9.69 5.39 -3.98
N LEU A 21 10.10 6.64 -4.22
CA LEU A 21 11.04 7.35 -3.34
C LEU A 21 10.51 7.51 -1.92
N SER A 22 9.21 7.79 -1.78
CA SER A 22 8.56 7.94 -0.47
C SER A 22 8.47 6.62 0.29
N ALA A 23 8.38 5.50 -0.43
CA ALA A 23 8.48 4.13 0.07
C ALA A 23 9.94 3.71 0.32
N GLY A 24 10.92 4.59 0.08
CA GLY A 24 12.34 4.32 0.28
C GLY A 24 12.96 3.37 -0.75
N LEU A 25 12.35 3.27 -1.92
CA LEU A 25 12.92 2.59 -3.09
C LEU A 25 13.79 3.56 -3.88
N ALA A 26 14.70 3.03 -4.69
CA ALA A 26 15.55 3.78 -5.61
C ALA A 26 15.19 3.37 -7.05
N PRO A 27 14.29 4.10 -7.75
CA PRO A 27 13.83 3.70 -9.07
C PRO A 27 14.96 3.83 -10.10
N ALA A 28 15.44 2.70 -10.62
CA ALA A 28 16.50 2.66 -11.63
C ALA A 28 15.96 2.84 -13.06
N VAL A 29 14.85 2.17 -13.37
CA VAL A 29 14.25 2.15 -14.72
C VAL A 29 12.79 2.56 -14.66
N ARG A 30 12.32 3.36 -15.63
CA ARG A 30 10.91 3.72 -15.81
C ARG A 30 10.43 3.21 -17.16
N LEU A 31 9.35 2.41 -17.15
CA LEU A 31 8.79 1.83 -18.37
C LEU A 31 7.31 2.14 -18.46
N ARG A 32 6.88 2.47 -19.68
CA ARG A 32 5.47 2.62 -20.01
C ARG A 32 5.03 1.46 -20.88
N CYS A 33 4.06 0.69 -20.38
CA CYS A 33 3.43 -0.38 -21.14
C CYS A 33 2.06 0.09 -21.61
N ARG A 34 1.88 0.23 -22.93
CA ARG A 34 0.59 0.59 -23.51
C ARG A 34 -0.13 -0.66 -24.00
N ARG A 35 -1.37 -0.86 -23.53
CA ARG A 35 -2.25 -1.93 -23.97
C ARG A 35 -3.71 -1.51 -23.79
N ASP A 36 -4.58 -1.89 -24.72
CA ASP A 36 -5.99 -1.47 -24.68
C ASP A 36 -6.80 -2.21 -23.60
N ARG A 37 -6.42 -3.45 -23.28
CA ARG A 37 -7.02 -4.25 -22.19
C ARG A 37 -5.92 -5.02 -21.47
N PRO A 38 -5.90 -5.09 -20.13
CA PRO A 38 -4.93 -5.90 -19.41
C PRO A 38 -4.89 -7.35 -19.88
N ASP A 39 -3.70 -7.91 -19.97
CA ASP A 39 -3.55 -9.36 -20.16
C ASP A 39 -4.06 -10.11 -18.92
N PRO A 40 -4.93 -11.14 -19.07
CA PRO A 40 -5.53 -11.84 -17.94
C PRO A 40 -4.53 -12.63 -17.09
N ALA A 41 -3.35 -12.93 -17.62
CA ALA A 41 -2.31 -13.69 -16.91
C ALA A 41 -1.21 -12.77 -16.35
N LEU A 42 -0.72 -11.81 -17.13
CA LEU A 42 0.47 -11.03 -16.82
C LEU A 42 0.24 -9.52 -16.73
N PHE A 43 -0.98 -9.02 -16.95
CA PHE A 43 -1.31 -7.59 -17.06
C PHE A 43 -0.70 -6.88 -18.29
N ILE A 44 0.60 -7.04 -18.55
CA ILE A 44 1.38 -6.38 -19.63
C ILE A 44 1.59 -7.24 -20.89
N GLY A 45 1.25 -8.53 -20.84
CA GLY A 45 1.48 -9.50 -21.92
C GLY A 45 2.87 -10.14 -21.89
N SER A 46 3.04 -11.28 -22.58
CA SER A 46 4.26 -12.10 -22.51
C SER A 46 5.49 -11.40 -23.09
N GLY A 47 5.41 -10.84 -24.29
CA GLY A 47 6.58 -10.23 -24.94
C GLY A 47 7.17 -9.06 -24.15
N LYS A 48 6.31 -8.21 -23.55
CA LYS A 48 6.80 -7.12 -22.68
C LYS A 48 7.32 -7.65 -21.36
N ALA A 49 6.76 -8.73 -20.83
CA ALA A 49 7.24 -9.34 -19.61
C ALA A 49 8.62 -10.00 -19.79
N GLU A 50 8.90 -10.57 -20.97
CA GLU A 50 10.23 -11.08 -21.35
C GLU A 50 11.24 -9.94 -21.53
N GLU A 51 10.88 -8.86 -22.21
CA GLU A 51 11.72 -7.66 -22.34
C GLU A 51 12.12 -7.08 -20.98
N ILE A 52 11.15 -7.01 -20.05
CA ILE A 52 11.42 -6.58 -18.67
C ILE A 52 12.31 -7.59 -17.94
N ALA A 53 12.17 -8.90 -18.18
CA ALA A 53 13.04 -9.90 -17.56
C ALA A 53 14.51 -9.70 -17.95
N THR A 54 14.78 -9.33 -19.20
CA THR A 54 16.13 -8.95 -19.65
C THR A 54 16.64 -7.72 -18.91
N MET A 55 15.84 -6.65 -18.84
CA MET A 55 16.22 -5.43 -18.12
C MET A 55 16.50 -5.66 -16.63
N ILE A 56 15.71 -6.55 -16.00
CA ILE A 56 15.90 -6.94 -14.60
C ILE A 56 17.29 -7.55 -14.39
N ALA A 57 17.72 -8.42 -15.31
CA ALA A 57 19.03 -9.06 -15.25
C ALA A 57 20.15 -8.05 -15.49
N ASP A 58 20.01 -7.20 -16.51
CA ASP A 58 21.04 -6.23 -16.91
C ASP A 58 21.27 -5.15 -15.83
N GLU A 59 20.19 -4.65 -15.23
CA GLU A 59 20.22 -3.52 -14.27
C GLU A 59 20.22 -4.00 -12.80
N SER A 60 20.30 -5.32 -12.55
CA SER A 60 20.26 -5.92 -11.20
C SER A 60 19.05 -5.46 -10.37
N ILE A 61 17.87 -5.40 -10.98
CA ILE A 61 16.64 -4.95 -10.34
C ILE A 61 16.18 -5.97 -9.30
N THR A 62 15.89 -5.50 -8.09
CA THR A 62 15.45 -6.35 -6.97
C THR A 62 13.93 -6.38 -6.80
N GLU A 63 13.20 -5.43 -7.39
CA GLU A 63 11.77 -5.26 -7.18
C GLU A 63 11.13 -4.51 -8.36
N VAL A 64 9.91 -4.91 -8.76
CA VAL A 64 9.16 -4.25 -9.83
C VAL A 64 7.87 -3.64 -9.29
N VAL A 65 7.64 -2.37 -9.60
CA VAL A 65 6.47 -1.63 -9.12
C VAL A 65 5.54 -1.28 -10.27
N PHE A 66 4.26 -1.60 -10.10
CA PHE A 66 3.18 -1.26 -11.02
C PHE A 66 2.36 -0.09 -10.51
N ASP A 67 2.05 0.84 -11.41
CA ASP A 67 1.17 1.98 -11.12
C ASP A 67 -0.29 1.58 -10.87
N GLN A 68 -0.71 0.45 -11.42
CA GLN A 68 -2.10 0.00 -11.31
C GLN A 68 -2.21 -1.18 -10.37
N ALA A 69 -3.36 -1.29 -9.69
CA ALA A 69 -3.66 -2.43 -8.83
C ALA A 69 -3.64 -3.73 -9.63
N LEU A 70 -2.87 -4.71 -9.17
CA LEU A 70 -2.75 -6.01 -9.82
C LEU A 70 -3.72 -6.99 -9.18
N SER A 71 -4.33 -7.86 -9.98
CA SER A 71 -5.05 -9.01 -9.43
C SER A 71 -4.06 -9.98 -8.76
N ALA A 72 -4.55 -10.81 -7.83
CA ALA A 72 -3.73 -11.84 -7.19
C ALA A 72 -3.08 -12.80 -8.21
N VAL A 73 -3.70 -13.00 -9.38
CA VAL A 73 -3.16 -13.82 -10.46
C VAL A 73 -2.00 -13.13 -11.15
N HIS A 74 -2.19 -11.86 -11.53
CA HIS A 74 -1.16 -11.11 -12.24
C HIS A 74 0.10 -11.06 -11.39
N GLN A 75 -0.04 -10.63 -10.13
CA GLN A 75 1.10 -10.50 -9.22
C GLN A 75 1.82 -11.83 -9.00
N ARG A 76 1.09 -12.92 -8.76
CA ARG A 76 1.69 -14.26 -8.59
C ARG A 76 2.42 -14.72 -9.86
N ASN A 77 1.82 -14.53 -11.03
CA ASN A 77 2.41 -14.96 -12.29
C ASN A 77 3.67 -14.15 -12.60
N LEU A 78 3.66 -12.83 -12.36
CA LEU A 78 4.82 -11.95 -12.55
C LEU A 78 5.94 -12.26 -11.52
N ASN A 79 5.60 -12.44 -10.24
CA ASN A 79 6.54 -12.88 -9.22
C ASN A 79 7.25 -14.18 -9.62
N ARG A 80 6.50 -15.14 -10.18
CA ARG A 80 7.08 -16.41 -10.64
C ARG A 80 7.92 -16.26 -11.89
N LEU A 81 7.48 -15.43 -12.84
CA LEU A 81 8.18 -15.20 -14.09
C LEU A 81 9.55 -14.57 -13.87
N TRP A 82 9.62 -13.57 -12.98
CA TRP A 82 10.84 -12.80 -12.73
C TRP A 82 11.61 -13.24 -11.49
N ASN A 83 11.03 -14.10 -10.65
CA ASN A 83 11.61 -14.57 -9.39
C ASN A 83 12.00 -13.41 -8.43
N LEU A 84 11.15 -12.39 -8.35
CA LEU A 84 11.33 -11.21 -7.51
C LEU A 84 10.00 -10.60 -7.09
N PRO A 85 9.98 -9.78 -6.03
CA PRO A 85 8.78 -9.11 -5.57
C PRO A 85 8.22 -8.14 -6.61
N VAL A 86 6.93 -8.26 -6.86
CA VAL A 86 6.14 -7.34 -7.69
C VAL A 86 5.13 -6.65 -6.79
N LEU A 87 5.22 -5.33 -6.71
CA LEU A 87 4.29 -4.50 -5.96
C LEU A 87 3.34 -3.80 -6.89
N ASP A 88 2.09 -3.71 -6.46
CA ASP A 88 1.16 -2.77 -7.06
C ASP A 88 1.10 -1.44 -6.30
N ARG A 89 0.39 -0.46 -6.85
CA ARG A 89 0.23 0.86 -6.23
C ARG A 89 -0.42 0.80 -4.85
N THR A 90 -1.28 -0.17 -4.59
CA THR A 90 -1.90 -0.32 -3.26
C THR A 90 -0.85 -0.74 -2.24
N GLU A 91 -0.04 -1.74 -2.58
CA GLU A 91 1.04 -2.23 -1.71
C GLU A 91 2.09 -1.15 -1.47
N LEU A 92 2.45 -0.39 -2.50
CA LEU A 92 3.36 0.74 -2.38
C LEU A 92 2.83 1.80 -1.41
N ILE A 93 1.54 2.17 -1.51
CA ILE A 93 0.92 3.12 -0.58
C ILE A 93 0.91 2.57 0.86
N LEU A 94 0.60 1.29 1.04
CA LEU A 94 0.63 0.64 2.35
C LEU A 94 2.06 0.57 2.94
N GLU A 95 3.08 0.49 2.08
CA GLU A 95 4.50 0.59 2.44
C GLU A 95 4.86 1.96 2.97
N ILE A 96 4.46 3.01 2.24
CA ILE A 96 4.63 4.38 2.71
C ILE A 96 3.91 4.57 4.05
N PHE A 97 2.66 4.13 4.18
CA PHE A 97 1.90 4.29 5.43
C PHE A 97 2.49 3.55 6.62
N ALA A 98 3.03 2.35 6.42
CA ALA A 98 3.66 1.61 7.53
C ALA A 98 4.88 2.36 8.08
N ARG A 99 5.66 3.01 7.20
CA ARG A 99 6.82 3.82 7.59
C ARG A 99 6.43 5.11 8.30
N ARG A 100 5.21 5.62 8.04
CA ARG A 100 4.72 6.91 8.54
C ARG A 100 3.83 6.79 9.78
N ALA A 101 3.25 5.61 10.03
CA ALA A 101 2.39 5.37 11.18
C ALA A 101 3.18 5.36 12.50
N GLN A 102 3.08 6.45 13.26
CA GLN A 102 3.76 6.58 14.56
C GLN A 102 2.80 6.31 15.72
N SER A 103 1.53 6.71 15.58
CA SER A 103 0.54 6.45 16.61
C SER A 103 0.10 4.98 16.63
N GLN A 104 -0.24 4.47 17.82
CA GLN A 104 -0.77 3.10 17.94
C GLN A 104 -2.04 2.88 17.09
N GLU A 105 -2.86 3.92 16.94
CA GLU A 105 -4.08 3.85 16.13
C GLU A 105 -3.75 3.82 14.64
N GLY A 106 -2.81 4.67 14.19
CA GLY A 106 -2.31 4.66 12.81
C GLY A 106 -1.67 3.32 12.46
N GLN A 107 -0.83 2.77 13.34
CA GLN A 107 -0.20 1.46 13.14
C GLN A 107 -1.26 0.36 13.01
N ALA A 108 -2.26 0.34 13.90
CA ALA A 108 -3.35 -0.64 13.84
C ALA A 108 -4.19 -0.50 12.57
N GLN A 109 -4.42 0.71 12.06
CA GLN A 109 -5.14 0.93 10.80
C GLN A 109 -4.34 0.43 9.59
N VAL A 110 -3.04 0.70 9.55
CA VAL A 110 -2.18 0.24 8.45
C VAL A 110 -2.05 -1.29 8.46
N GLU A 111 -1.86 -1.88 9.64
CA GLU A 111 -1.81 -3.34 9.77
C GLU A 111 -3.13 -3.99 9.34
N LEU A 112 -4.26 -3.41 9.75
CA LEU A 112 -5.58 -3.89 9.32
C LEU A 112 -5.71 -3.84 7.78
N ALA A 113 -5.31 -2.73 7.16
CA ALA A 113 -5.38 -2.57 5.71
C ALA A 113 -4.47 -3.57 4.98
N ARG A 114 -3.25 -3.82 5.49
CA ARG A 114 -2.34 -4.84 4.95
C ARG A 114 -2.92 -6.24 5.05
N LEU A 115 -3.46 -6.63 6.21
CA LEU A 115 -4.07 -7.95 6.39
C LEU A 115 -5.29 -8.13 5.49
N GLN A 116 -6.11 -7.10 5.32
CA GLN A 116 -7.24 -7.13 4.39
C GLN A 116 -6.76 -7.30 2.94
N HIS A 117 -5.73 -6.56 2.53
CA HIS A 117 -5.14 -6.68 1.20
C HIS A 117 -4.52 -8.07 0.96
N GLN A 118 -3.80 -8.61 1.94
CA GLN A 118 -3.20 -9.93 1.87
C GLN A 118 -4.28 -11.04 1.83
N SER A 119 -5.35 -10.91 2.61
CA SER A 119 -6.39 -11.93 2.74
C SER A 119 -7.03 -12.33 1.40
N THR A 120 -7.19 -11.39 0.49
CA THR A 120 -7.76 -11.64 -0.85
C THR A 120 -6.76 -12.30 -1.80
N ARG A 121 -5.46 -12.33 -1.45
CA ARG A 121 -4.37 -12.83 -2.28
C ARG A 121 -3.81 -14.19 -1.83
N LEU A 122 -4.04 -14.60 -0.58
CA LEU A 122 -3.54 -15.87 0.00
C LEU A 122 -3.92 -17.13 -0.78
N VAL A 123 -5.17 -17.21 -1.25
CA VAL A 123 -5.75 -18.43 -1.82
C VAL A 123 -4.97 -18.96 -3.04
N ARG A 124 -4.24 -18.09 -3.77
CA ARG A 124 -3.57 -18.46 -5.02
C ARG A 124 -2.06 -18.67 -4.90
N MET A 125 -1.41 -18.17 -3.86
CA MET A 125 0.02 -18.42 -3.57
C MET A 125 0.28 -19.89 -3.18
N TRP A 126 -0.69 -20.55 -2.54
CA TRP A 126 -0.52 -21.91 -1.98
C TRP A 126 -0.67 -23.06 -2.97
N THR A 127 -1.31 -22.84 -4.12
CA THR A 127 -1.45 -23.86 -5.20
C THR A 127 -0.09 -24.37 -5.74
N HIS A 128 1.02 -23.69 -5.40
CA HIS A 128 2.38 -24.07 -5.77
C HIS A 128 3.10 -24.91 -4.69
N LEU A 129 2.85 -24.61 -3.41
CA LEU A 129 3.44 -25.33 -2.26
C LEU A 129 2.93 -26.79 -2.17
N GLU A 130 1.66 -27.03 -2.49
CA GLU A 130 1.09 -28.39 -2.55
C GLU A 130 1.72 -29.24 -3.67
N ARG A 131 2.17 -28.62 -4.78
CA ARG A 131 2.81 -29.34 -5.89
C ARG A 131 4.29 -29.62 -5.64
N GLN A 132 5.00 -28.75 -4.93
CA GLN A 132 6.41 -28.97 -4.57
C GLN A 132 6.61 -30.03 -3.48
N ARG A 133 5.61 -30.29 -2.64
CA ARG A 133 5.69 -31.32 -1.59
C ARG A 133 5.39 -32.75 -2.05
N GLY A 134 5.18 -32.97 -3.35
CA GLY A 134 5.07 -34.30 -3.93
C GLY A 134 3.70 -34.94 -3.65
N GLY A 135 3.03 -35.35 -4.72
CA GLY A 135 1.94 -36.30 -4.58
C GLY A 135 2.49 -37.62 -4.06
N ILE A 136 2.13 -37.99 -2.83
CA ILE A 136 1.88 -39.35 -2.33
C ILE A 136 1.26 -39.17 -0.93
N GLY A 137 0.01 -39.59 -0.78
CA GLY A 137 -0.53 -40.10 0.49
C GLY A 137 -0.55 -39.17 1.71
N VAL A 138 -1.55 -38.30 1.82
CA VAL A 138 -2.21 -38.07 3.12
C VAL A 138 -3.72 -38.06 2.91
N ARG A 139 -4.27 -39.25 2.64
CA ARG A 139 -5.69 -39.53 2.86
C ARG A 139 -5.87 -39.77 4.36
N GLY A 140 -6.72 -38.96 5.00
CA GLY A 140 -7.46 -39.39 6.20
C GLY A 140 -7.00 -38.80 7.53
N GLY A 141 -7.57 -37.66 7.91
CA GLY A 141 -7.54 -37.07 9.26
C GLY A 141 -8.09 -35.63 9.21
N PRO A 142 -8.90 -35.16 10.18
CA PRO A 142 -9.75 -33.97 10.04
C PRO A 142 -8.85 -32.72 9.93
N GLY A 143 -8.71 -32.03 8.81
CA GLY A 143 -9.53 -31.94 7.59
C GLY A 143 -9.64 -30.48 7.13
N GLU A 144 -9.13 -29.53 7.92
CA GLU A 144 -8.97 -28.12 7.53
C GLU A 144 -7.68 -28.00 6.70
N ARG A 145 -7.80 -27.56 5.45
CA ARG A 145 -6.62 -27.36 4.59
C ARG A 145 -5.73 -26.29 5.25
N GLN A 146 -4.40 -26.40 5.18
CA GLN A 146 -3.49 -25.39 5.75
C GLN A 146 -3.85 -23.95 5.31
N ILE A 147 -4.37 -23.80 4.09
CA ILE A 147 -4.88 -22.54 3.53
C ILE A 147 -6.07 -21.98 4.34
N GLU A 148 -6.99 -22.85 4.77
CA GLU A 148 -8.16 -22.48 5.56
C GLU A 148 -7.73 -22.06 6.97
N LEU A 149 -6.78 -22.76 7.59
CA LEU A 149 -6.18 -22.36 8.86
C LEU A 149 -5.52 -20.98 8.77
N ASP A 150 -4.69 -20.74 7.76
CA ASP A 150 -4.00 -19.46 7.57
C ASP A 150 -4.99 -18.32 7.31
N ARG A 151 -5.99 -18.57 6.47
CA ARG A 151 -7.07 -17.61 6.23
C ARG A 151 -7.81 -17.29 7.53
N ARG A 152 -8.16 -18.32 8.31
CA ARG A 152 -8.83 -18.17 9.61
C ARG A 152 -7.98 -17.38 10.59
N MET A 153 -6.67 -17.63 10.66
CA MET A 153 -5.74 -16.84 11.48
C MET A 153 -5.74 -15.37 11.09
N ILE A 154 -5.73 -15.06 9.80
CA ILE A 154 -5.79 -13.68 9.30
C ILE A 154 -7.14 -13.03 9.60
N GLU A 155 -8.25 -13.75 9.43
CA GLU A 155 -9.59 -13.26 9.78
C GLU A 155 -9.72 -12.97 11.29
N VAL A 156 -9.13 -13.80 12.16
CA VAL A 156 -9.07 -13.56 13.61
C VAL A 156 -8.27 -12.30 13.93
N LYS A 157 -7.10 -12.11 13.30
CA LYS A 157 -6.29 -10.89 13.48
C LYS A 157 -7.05 -9.64 13.03
N ILE A 158 -7.69 -9.69 11.86
CA ILE A 158 -8.53 -8.61 11.33
C ILE A 158 -9.63 -8.24 12.33
N ARG A 159 -10.31 -9.24 12.91
CA ARG A 159 -11.36 -9.01 13.91
C ARG A 159 -10.83 -8.30 15.16
N ARG A 160 -9.73 -8.80 15.72
CA ARG A 160 -9.08 -8.19 16.90
C ARG A 160 -8.65 -6.74 16.66
N LEU A 161 -8.08 -6.45 15.49
CA LEU A 161 -7.68 -5.09 15.12
C LEU A 161 -8.89 -4.17 14.99
N ARG A 162 -9.99 -4.63 14.38
CA ARG A 162 -11.25 -3.86 14.28
C ARG A 162 -11.83 -3.53 15.66
N GLU A 163 -11.83 -4.49 16.57
CA GLU A 163 -12.28 -4.29 17.95
C GLU A 163 -11.41 -3.25 18.68
N ARG A 164 -10.08 -3.38 18.58
CA ARG A 164 -9.13 -2.42 19.16
C ARG A 164 -9.34 -1.00 18.61
N LEU A 165 -9.53 -0.87 17.29
CA LEU A 165 -9.80 0.41 16.64
C LEU A 165 -11.14 1.02 17.08
N SER A 166 -12.17 0.20 17.29
CA SER A 166 -13.46 0.64 17.83
C SER A 166 -13.33 1.24 19.24
N LEU A 167 -12.53 0.61 20.11
CA LEU A 167 -12.24 1.14 21.45
C LEU A 167 -11.49 2.47 21.39
N MET A 168 -10.47 2.57 20.54
CA MET A 168 -9.73 3.82 20.31
C MET A 168 -10.64 4.94 19.78
N ALA A 169 -11.55 4.62 18.86
CA ALA A 169 -12.52 5.57 18.33
C ALA A 169 -13.48 6.11 19.42
N LYS A 170 -13.95 5.25 20.33
CA LYS A 170 -14.77 5.66 21.49
C LYS A 170 -14.01 6.64 22.39
N GLN A 171 -12.77 6.32 22.76
CA GLN A 171 -11.92 7.21 23.56
C GLN A 171 -11.71 8.57 22.89
N ARG A 172 -11.47 8.58 21.57
CA ARG A 172 -11.33 9.79 20.76
C ARG A 172 -12.61 10.64 20.77
N GLN A 173 -13.79 10.02 20.70
CA GLN A 173 -15.07 10.72 20.76
C GLN A 173 -15.29 11.40 22.12
N THR A 174 -14.95 10.74 23.22
CA THR A 174 -15.01 11.34 24.57
C THR A 174 -14.11 12.57 24.68
N ARG A 175 -12.86 12.48 24.19
CA ARG A 175 -11.92 13.63 24.13
C ARG A 175 -12.44 14.76 23.22
N ARG A 176 -13.21 14.44 22.17
CA ARG A 176 -13.84 15.46 21.30
C ARG A 176 -14.97 16.18 22.05
N LYS A 177 -15.85 15.46 22.76
CA LYS A 177 -16.95 16.05 23.54
C LYS A 177 -16.44 17.00 24.63
N ALA A 178 -15.37 16.65 25.32
CA ALA A 178 -14.76 17.53 26.33
C ALA A 178 -14.27 18.87 25.74
N ARG A 179 -13.68 18.84 24.54
CA ARG A 179 -13.19 20.04 23.83
C ARG A 179 -14.30 20.91 23.26
N HIS A 180 -15.41 20.31 22.82
CA HIS A 180 -16.56 21.08 22.30
C HIS A 180 -17.21 21.97 23.37
N ARG A 181 -17.13 21.59 24.66
CA ARG A 181 -17.64 22.41 25.76
C ARG A 181 -16.84 23.70 25.99
N GLN A 182 -15.65 23.82 25.41
CA GLN A 182 -14.75 24.96 25.59
C GLN A 182 -14.93 26.05 24.51
N GLY A 183 -15.92 25.95 23.62
CA GLY A 183 -16.29 27.03 22.68
C GLY A 183 -15.32 27.29 21.52
N ALA A 184 -14.31 26.44 21.31
CA ALA A 184 -13.30 26.65 20.26
C ALA A 184 -13.80 26.26 18.85
N TYR A 185 -13.55 27.14 17.87
CA TYR A 185 -13.75 26.83 16.45
C TYR A 185 -12.75 25.79 15.96
N LYS A 186 -13.19 24.93 15.02
CA LYS A 186 -12.37 23.84 14.50
C LYS A 186 -12.22 23.93 12.99
N VAL A 187 -10.98 24.12 12.55
CA VAL A 187 -10.61 24.17 11.13
C VAL A 187 -9.82 22.91 10.78
N SER A 188 -10.09 22.32 9.61
CA SER A 188 -9.34 21.17 9.10
C SER A 188 -8.75 21.51 7.73
N LEU A 189 -7.47 21.20 7.53
CA LEU A 189 -6.79 21.37 6.26
C LEU A 189 -6.92 20.10 5.42
N VAL A 190 -7.45 20.21 4.21
CA VAL A 190 -7.69 19.09 3.29
C VAL A 190 -7.08 19.43 1.92
N GLY A 191 -6.58 18.43 1.21
CA GLY A 191 -5.93 18.57 -0.09
C GLY A 191 -5.04 17.38 -0.43
N TYR A 192 -4.53 17.32 -1.67
CA TYR A 192 -3.68 16.24 -2.16
C TYR A 192 -2.36 16.10 -1.38
N THR A 193 -1.77 14.91 -1.41
CA THR A 193 -0.42 14.67 -0.89
C THR A 193 0.58 15.62 -1.52
N ASN A 194 1.46 16.18 -0.70
CA ASN A 194 2.44 17.20 -1.11
C ASN A 194 1.88 18.56 -1.57
N ALA A 195 0.59 18.86 -1.32
CA ALA A 195 0.01 20.18 -1.59
C ALA A 195 0.39 21.28 -0.57
N GLY A 196 1.48 21.11 0.19
CA GLY A 196 1.91 22.09 1.20
C GLY A 196 1.07 22.15 2.49
N LYS A 197 0.17 21.19 2.73
CA LYS A 197 -0.71 21.18 3.93
C LYS A 197 0.07 21.28 5.24
N SER A 198 1.14 20.49 5.39
CA SER A 198 1.97 20.52 6.60
C SER A 198 2.74 21.83 6.73
N THR A 199 3.18 22.41 5.61
CA THR A 199 3.85 23.72 5.57
C THR A 199 2.91 24.83 6.05
N LEU A 200 1.68 24.88 5.53
CA LEU A 200 0.67 25.84 5.97
C LEU A 200 0.29 25.63 7.44
N PHE A 201 0.12 24.38 7.87
CA PHE A 201 -0.15 24.06 9.28
C PHE A 201 0.94 24.61 10.21
N ASN A 202 2.21 24.44 9.84
CA ASN A 202 3.34 24.94 10.64
C ASN A 202 3.40 26.46 10.66
N ALA A 203 3.13 27.12 9.53
CA ALA A 203 3.07 28.58 9.45
C ALA A 203 1.97 29.16 10.36
N LEU A 204 0.82 28.48 10.46
CA LEU A 204 -0.30 28.92 11.28
C LEU A 204 -0.14 28.59 12.77
N ALA A 205 0.47 27.45 13.10
CA ALA A 205 0.43 26.89 14.46
C ALA A 205 1.74 27.06 15.27
N GLY A 206 2.69 27.85 14.77
CA GLY A 206 3.94 28.18 15.46
C GLY A 206 4.99 27.05 15.50
N SER A 207 6.26 27.43 15.64
CA SER A 207 7.46 26.59 15.44
C SER A 207 7.81 25.64 16.58
N GLU A 208 7.07 25.65 17.70
CA GLU A 208 7.53 24.98 18.94
C GLU A 208 7.53 23.43 18.87
N ALA A 209 6.88 22.82 17.86
CA ALA A 209 7.12 21.42 17.46
C ALA A 209 6.52 21.15 16.05
N PRO A 210 7.25 21.47 14.97
CA PRO A 210 6.69 21.48 13.62
C PRO A 210 6.14 20.10 13.23
N ALA A 211 4.99 20.07 12.58
CA ALA A 211 4.54 18.90 11.85
C ALA A 211 5.62 18.54 10.82
N PHE A 212 5.93 17.25 10.68
CA PHE A 212 6.89 16.80 9.69
C PHE A 212 6.41 17.18 8.29
N ALA A 213 7.11 18.13 7.66
CA ALA A 213 6.91 18.57 6.30
C ALA A 213 8.15 18.19 5.50
N ALA A 214 7.96 17.33 4.51
CA ALA A 214 8.99 16.95 3.56
C ALA A 214 8.37 16.85 2.18
N ASP A 215 9.17 17.07 1.15
CA ASP A 215 8.81 16.89 -0.27
C ASP A 215 8.72 15.39 -0.59
N LYS A 216 7.78 14.71 0.08
CA LYS A 216 7.51 13.27 0.01
C LYS A 216 6.00 13.06 0.08
N LEU A 217 5.49 12.13 -0.71
CA LEU A 217 4.09 11.76 -0.67
C LEU A 217 3.78 11.07 0.67
N PHE A 218 2.59 11.40 1.22
CA PHE A 218 2.15 10.94 2.54
C PHE A 218 3.13 11.23 3.69
N ALA A 219 3.78 12.40 3.68
CA ALA A 219 4.72 12.82 4.74
C ALA A 219 4.14 12.75 6.16
N THR A 220 2.83 12.94 6.32
CA THR A 220 2.13 12.84 7.62
C THR A 220 0.87 12.00 7.48
N LEU A 221 0.74 10.95 8.29
CA LEU A 221 -0.46 10.10 8.36
C LEU A 221 -1.32 10.42 9.59
N ASP A 222 -0.68 10.60 10.75
CA ASP A 222 -1.37 10.85 12.01
C ASP A 222 -1.95 12.26 12.09
N THR A 223 -3.17 12.40 12.61
CA THR A 223 -3.82 13.70 12.75
C THR A 223 -3.12 14.53 13.82
N LEU A 224 -2.59 15.70 13.45
CA LEU A 224 -2.08 16.70 14.37
C LEU A 224 -3.17 17.74 14.67
N THR A 225 -3.25 18.17 15.93
CA THR A 225 -4.19 19.23 16.35
C THR A 225 -3.45 20.17 17.28
N ARG A 226 -3.49 21.47 16.96
CA ARG A 226 -2.91 22.53 17.78
C ARG A 226 -3.97 23.57 18.09
N ARG A 227 -3.87 24.16 19.28
CA ARG A 227 -4.63 25.34 19.66
C ARG A 227 -3.79 26.55 19.26
N ILE A 228 -4.38 27.44 18.49
CA ILE A 228 -3.87 28.77 18.16
C ILE A 228 -4.70 29.82 18.88
#